data_AF-A0AAE3TCR9-F1
#
_entry.id   AF-A0AAE3TCR9-F1
#
_cell.length_a   1.000
_cell.length_b   1.000
_cell.length_c   1.000
_cell.angle_alpha   90.00
_cell.angle_beta   90.00
_cell.angle_gamma   90.00
#
_symmetry.space_group_name_H-M   'P 1'
#
loop_
_entity.id
_entity.type
_entity.pdbx_description
1 polymer ?
#
loop_
_entity_poly.entity_id
_entity_poly.type
_entity_poly.pdbx_seq_one_letter_code
_entity_poly.pdbx_strand_id
1 'polypeptide(L)'
;LDGRAGFETYAPRLSRYGGFFLNQLHGHHQIEDMHYFPQLVGLEPRIDRGFEMLEKDHESIDPMLQDFASSANAVLQPADDTAARDAARTFLERLDGFGALLERHLTDEEDIVVPVILKSGFTG
;
A
#
# COMPACT_ATOMS: atom_id res chain seq x y z
N LEU A 1 13.72 -14.37 8.63
CA LEU A 1 14.98 -13.65 8.34
C LEU A 1 16.07 -14.70 8.19
N ASP A 2 16.62 -14.85 6.99
CA ASP A 2 17.56 -15.90 6.57
C ASP A 2 18.94 -15.89 7.29
N GLY A 3 19.04 -15.18 8.42
CA GLY A 3 20.25 -15.03 9.23
C GLY A 3 21.32 -14.15 8.57
N ARG A 4 21.07 -13.58 7.40
CA ARG A 4 22.09 -12.87 6.62
C ARG A 4 22.31 -11.42 7.04
N ALA A 5 21.33 -10.80 7.69
CA ALA A 5 21.41 -9.42 8.18
C ALA A 5 21.06 -9.36 9.67
N GLY A 6 21.95 -8.76 10.47
CA GLY A 6 21.70 -8.49 11.89
C GLY A 6 20.74 -7.32 12.12
N PHE A 7 20.22 -7.19 13.34
CA PHE A 7 19.30 -6.12 13.75
C PHE A 7 19.76 -4.72 13.33
N GLU A 8 21.02 -4.39 13.61
CA GLU A 8 21.66 -3.12 13.24
C GLU A 8 21.63 -2.82 11.73
N THR A 9 21.51 -3.84 10.89
CA THR A 9 21.44 -3.68 9.43
C THR A 9 20.01 -3.52 8.95
N TYR A 10 19.07 -4.34 9.42
CA TYR A 10 17.70 -4.30 8.89
C TYR A 10 16.83 -3.26 9.57
N ALA A 11 17.03 -2.98 10.86
CA ALA A 11 16.20 -2.04 11.63
C ALA A 11 16.15 -0.62 11.02
N PRO A 12 17.29 0.04 10.71
CA PRO A 12 17.25 1.36 10.08
C PRO A 12 16.64 1.34 8.68
N ARG A 13 16.80 0.23 7.94
CA ARG A 13 16.20 0.07 6.60
C ARG A 13 14.69 -0.08 6.68
N LEU A 14 14.20 -0.93 7.58
CA LEU A 14 12.77 -1.15 7.79
C LEU A 14 12.10 0.15 8.23
N SER A 15 12.67 0.86 9.19
CA SER A 15 12.14 2.16 9.64
C SER A 15 12.09 3.17 8.48
N ARG A 16 13.19 3.34 7.75
CA ARG A 16 13.27 4.32 6.65
C ARG A 16 12.33 3.99 5.50
N TYR A 17 12.45 2.79 4.93
CA TYR A 17 11.70 2.42 3.73
C TYR A 17 10.24 2.13 4.05
N GLY A 18 9.95 1.49 5.18
CA GLY A 18 8.58 1.27 5.63
C GLY A 18 7.86 2.59 5.91
N GLY A 19 8.50 3.51 6.65
CA GLY A 19 7.94 4.83 6.90
C GLY A 19 7.72 5.64 5.62
N PHE A 20 8.68 5.62 4.69
CA PHE A 20 8.52 6.27 3.39
C PHE A 20 7.34 5.69 2.60
N PHE A 21 7.30 4.37 2.46
CA PHE A 21 6.26 3.66 1.72
C PHE A 21 4.86 3.98 2.25
N LEU A 22 4.65 3.87 3.57
CA LEU A 22 3.36 4.18 4.20
C LEU A 22 2.88 5.61 3.89
N ASN A 23 3.77 6.59 4.04
CA ASN A 23 3.42 7.99 3.81
C ASN A 23 3.10 8.28 2.34
N GLN A 24 3.86 7.67 1.42
CA GLN A 24 3.60 7.84 -0.02
C GLN A 24 2.29 7.19 -0.43
N LEU A 25 2.06 5.94 -0.04
CA LEU A 25 0.87 5.21 -0.48
C LEU A 25 -0.41 5.79 0.11
N HIS A 26 -0.41 6.12 1.41
CA HIS A 26 -1.58 6.75 2.02
C HIS A 26 -1.89 8.13 1.41
N GLY A 27 -0.85 8.96 1.18
CA GLY A 27 -1.03 10.26 0.55
C GLY A 27 -1.48 10.16 -0.93
N HIS A 28 -1.02 9.13 -1.64
CA HIS A 28 -1.41 8.84 -3.01
C HIS A 28 -2.91 8.52 -3.13
N HIS A 29 -3.40 7.54 -2.35
CA HIS A 29 -4.82 7.18 -2.35
C HIS A 29 -5.72 8.36 -1.95
N GLN A 30 -5.29 9.17 -0.96
CA GLN A 30 -6.04 10.38 -0.58
C GLN A 30 -6.17 11.38 -1.74
N ILE A 31 -5.10 11.57 -2.51
CA ILE A 31 -5.13 12.47 -3.67
C ILE A 31 -6.06 11.90 -4.75
N GLU A 32 -6.00 10.59 -5.00
CA GLU A 32 -6.86 9.94 -5.97
C GLU A 32 -8.33 10.07 -5.63
N ASP A 33 -8.73 9.67 -4.42
CA ASP A 33 -10.12 9.71 -3.97
C ASP A 33 -10.67 11.15 -3.96
N MET A 34 -9.88 12.10 -3.46
CA MET A 34 -10.36 13.47 -3.26
C MET A 34 -10.25 14.36 -4.50
N HIS A 35 -9.31 14.07 -5.41
CA HIS A 35 -9.00 14.96 -6.52
C HIS A 35 -9.11 14.30 -7.89
N TYR A 36 -8.53 13.13 -8.12
CA TYR A 36 -8.45 12.58 -9.48
C TYR A 36 -9.66 11.75 -9.89
N PHE A 37 -10.11 10.81 -9.06
CA PHE A 37 -11.24 9.94 -9.39
C PHE A 37 -12.52 10.73 -9.69
N PRO A 38 -12.91 11.78 -8.93
CA PRO A 38 -14.10 12.57 -9.26
C PRO A 38 -14.03 13.24 -10.64
N GLN A 39 -12.83 13.68 -11.04
CA GLN A 39 -12.63 14.31 -12.35
C GLN A 39 -12.66 13.29 -13.48
N LEU A 40 -12.01 12.15 -13.31
CA LEU A 40 -11.95 11.08 -14.30
C LEU A 40 -13.32 10.42 -14.54
N VAL A 41 -14.10 10.20 -13.49
CA VAL A 41 -15.51 9.74 -13.59
C VAL A 41 -16.34 10.75 -14.40
N GLY A 42 -16.14 12.05 -14.19
CA GLY A 42 -16.80 13.10 -14.98
C GLY A 42 -16.47 13.06 -16.48
N LEU A 43 -15.28 12.56 -16.84
CA LEU A 43 -14.83 12.44 -18.23
C LEU A 43 -15.32 11.15 -18.93
N GLU A 44 -15.49 10.04 -18.19
CA GLU A 44 -16.06 8.80 -18.72
C GLU A 44 -17.03 8.15 -17.70
N PRO A 45 -18.30 8.58 -17.66
CA PRO A 45 -19.27 8.07 -16.67
C PRO A 45 -19.61 6.58 -16.80
N ARG A 46 -19.27 5.94 -17.92
CA ARG A 46 -19.59 4.52 -18.16
C ARG A 46 -18.72 3.55 -17.37
N ILE A 47 -17.64 4.03 -16.76
CA ILE A 47 -16.69 3.22 -15.97
C ILE A 47 -16.75 3.56 -14.47
N ASP A 48 -17.77 4.29 -14.03
CA ASP A 48 -18.01 4.67 -12.63
C ASP A 48 -17.91 3.48 -11.67
N ARG A 49 -18.44 2.33 -12.08
CA ARG A 49 -18.36 1.08 -11.30
C ARG A 49 -16.92 0.61 -11.05
N GLY A 50 -16.00 0.91 -11.97
CA GLY A 50 -14.57 0.64 -11.81
C GLY A 50 -13.94 1.54 -10.75
N PHE A 51 -14.25 2.84 -10.75
CA PHE A 51 -13.79 3.76 -9.71
C PHE A 51 -14.35 3.42 -8.33
N GLU A 52 -15.63 3.05 -8.23
CA GLU A 52 -16.21 2.55 -6.97
C GLU A 52 -15.50 1.28 -6.45
N MET A 53 -14.90 0.47 -7.33
CA MET A 53 -14.11 -0.70 -6.93
C MET A 53 -12.76 -0.26 -6.37
N LEU A 54 -12.08 0.69 -7.03
CA LEU A 54 -10.80 1.24 -6.58
C LEU A 54 -10.93 1.94 -5.22
N GLU A 55 -11.97 2.73 -5.01
CA GLU A 55 -12.24 3.39 -3.72
C GLU A 55 -12.45 2.35 -2.59
N LYS A 56 -13.17 1.25 -2.86
CA LYS A 56 -13.34 0.16 -1.88
C LYS A 56 -12.04 -0.60 -1.61
N ASP A 57 -11.16 -0.67 -2.60
CA ASP A 57 -9.83 -1.22 -2.40
C ASP A 57 -9.00 -0.30 -1.51
N HIS A 58 -9.09 1.02 -1.66
CA HIS A 58 -8.46 1.98 -0.74
C HIS A 58 -8.97 1.81 0.70
N GLU A 59 -10.30 1.71 0.90
CA GLU A 59 -10.91 1.44 2.21
C GLU A 59 -10.40 0.14 2.85
N SER A 60 -10.06 -0.85 2.02
CA SER A 60 -9.51 -2.15 2.46
C SER A 60 -8.00 -2.09 2.72
N ILE A 61 -7.26 -1.27 1.95
CA ILE A 61 -5.82 -1.11 2.06
C ILE A 61 -5.44 -0.26 3.29
N ASP A 62 -6.19 0.80 3.58
CA ASP A 62 -5.90 1.70 4.70
C ASP A 62 -5.68 1.00 6.06
N PRO A 63 -6.56 0.09 6.52
CA PRO A 63 -6.31 -0.66 7.74
C PRO A 63 -5.08 -1.58 7.63
N MET A 64 -4.76 -2.09 6.43
CA MET A 64 -3.55 -2.88 6.23
C MET A 64 -2.26 -2.05 6.33
N LEU A 65 -2.30 -0.75 6.01
CA LEU A 65 -1.20 0.17 6.25
C LEU A 65 -0.94 0.35 7.75
N GLN A 66 -2.00 0.40 8.57
CA GLN A 66 -1.87 0.42 10.03
C GLN A 66 -1.31 -0.89 10.58
N ASP A 67 -1.75 -2.03 10.05
CA ASP A 67 -1.23 -3.35 10.41
C ASP A 67 0.25 -3.49 10.02
N PHE A 68 0.64 -3.00 8.85
CA PHE A 68 2.04 -2.93 8.42
C PHE A 68 2.86 -2.12 9.44
N ALA A 69 2.41 -0.92 9.80
CA ALA A 69 3.13 -0.06 10.73
C ALA A 69 3.28 -0.74 12.11
N SER A 70 2.21 -1.33 12.62
CA SER A 70 2.16 -2.01 13.91
C SER A 70 3.10 -3.23 13.95
N SER A 71 3.03 -4.07 12.92
CA SER A 71 3.87 -5.27 12.83
C SER A 71 5.34 -4.95 12.53
N ALA A 72 5.63 -3.92 11.74
CA ALA A 72 7.00 -3.42 11.56
C ALA A 72 7.60 -2.91 12.88
N ASN A 73 6.82 -2.16 13.68
CA ASN A 73 7.28 -1.70 15.00
C ASN A 73 7.56 -2.86 15.96
N ALA A 74 6.78 -3.94 15.91
CA ALA A 74 7.05 -5.15 16.69
C ALA A 74 8.37 -5.81 16.31
N VAL A 75 8.76 -5.78 15.02
CA VAL A 75 10.07 -6.26 14.55
C VAL A 75 11.22 -5.38 15.06
N LEU A 76 10.98 -4.08 15.25
CA LEU A 76 11.97 -3.11 15.73
C LEU A 76 12.13 -3.09 17.25
N GLN A 77 11.19 -3.64 18.00
CA GLN A 77 11.17 -3.60 19.47
C GLN A 77 10.88 -4.98 20.10
N PRO A 78 11.66 -6.03 19.78
CA PRO A 78 11.42 -7.36 20.34
C PRO A 78 11.88 -7.45 21.81
N ALA A 79 11.17 -8.24 22.62
CA ALA A 79 11.52 -8.48 24.02
C ALA A 79 12.72 -9.45 24.19
N ASP A 80 12.85 -10.42 23.28
CA ASP A 80 13.92 -11.41 23.22
C ASP A 80 14.06 -11.99 21.80
N ASP A 81 15.01 -12.91 21.60
CA ASP A 81 15.29 -13.54 20.31
C ASP A 81 14.11 -14.37 19.75
N THR A 82 13.28 -14.94 20.61
CA THR A 82 12.09 -15.71 20.19
C THR A 82 11.02 -14.74 19.70
N ALA A 83 10.74 -13.71 20.48
CA ALA A 83 9.83 -12.63 20.11
C ALA A 83 10.27 -11.93 18.81
N ALA A 84 11.58 -11.74 18.59
CA ALA A 84 12.11 -11.17 17.35
C ALA A 84 11.78 -12.04 16.13
N ARG A 85 11.93 -13.37 16.25
CA ARG A 85 11.62 -14.31 15.17
C ARG A 85 10.13 -14.37 14.87
N ASP A 86 9.29 -14.37 15.90
CA ASP A 86 7.84 -14.43 15.73
C ASP A 86 7.26 -13.12 15.20
N ALA A 87 7.79 -11.96 15.63
CA ALA A 87 7.45 -10.67 15.06
C ALA A 87 7.85 -10.60 13.59
N ALA A 88 9.04 -11.08 13.22
CA ALA A 88 9.49 -11.12 11.83
C ALA A 88 8.66 -12.06 10.96
N ARG A 89 8.21 -13.21 11.50
CA ARG A 89 7.29 -14.12 10.79
C ARG A 89 5.95 -13.46 10.54
N THR A 90 5.36 -12.90 11.60
CA THR A 90 4.08 -12.18 11.50
C THR A 90 4.17 -11.04 10.49
N PHE A 91 5.22 -10.23 10.55
CA PHE A 91 5.41 -9.12 9.62
C PHE A 91 5.51 -9.60 8.17
N LEU A 92 6.23 -10.70 7.90
CA LEU A 92 6.32 -11.28 6.56
C LEU A 92 4.95 -11.75 6.05
N GLU A 93 4.18 -12.47 6.87
CA GLU A 93 2.84 -12.94 6.49
C GLU A 93 1.89 -11.78 6.17
N ARG A 94 1.96 -10.68 6.95
CA ARG A 94 1.19 -9.46 6.67
C ARG A 94 1.65 -8.78 5.39
N LEU A 95 2.96 -8.71 5.17
CA LEU A 95 3.54 -8.11 3.99
C LEU A 95 3.15 -8.86 2.71
N ASP A 96 3.14 -10.19 2.73
CA ASP A 96 2.74 -11.01 1.58
C ASP A 96 1.26 -10.79 1.22
N GLY A 97 0.37 -10.80 2.22
CA GLY A 97 -1.05 -10.54 2.00
C GLY A 97 -1.32 -9.12 1.50
N PHE A 98 -0.63 -8.15 2.06
CA PHE A 98 -0.70 -6.75 1.63
C PHE A 98 -0.17 -6.55 0.21
N GLY A 99 0.99 -7.12 -0.11
CA GLY A 99 1.58 -7.03 -1.44
C GLY A 99 0.69 -7.64 -2.53
N ALA A 100 0.04 -8.77 -2.25
CA ALA A 100 -0.90 -9.39 -3.19
C ALA A 100 -2.13 -8.52 -3.48
N LEU A 101 -2.68 -7.84 -2.46
CA LEU A 101 -3.79 -6.91 -2.66
C LEU A 101 -3.35 -5.67 -3.43
N LEU A 102 -2.21 -5.09 -3.05
CA LEU A 102 -1.69 -3.88 -3.68
C LEU A 102 -1.34 -4.10 -5.16
N GLU A 103 -0.73 -5.22 -5.50
CA GLU A 103 -0.43 -5.56 -6.91
C GLU A 103 -1.71 -5.64 -7.76
N ARG A 104 -2.76 -6.28 -7.21
CA ARG A 104 -4.06 -6.36 -7.89
C ARG A 104 -4.65 -4.97 -8.08
N HIS A 105 -4.67 -4.18 -7.00
CA HIS A 105 -5.20 -2.83 -7.01
C HIS A 105 -4.52 -1.94 -8.05
N LEU A 106 -3.18 -1.93 -8.10
CA LEU A 106 -2.42 -1.15 -9.09
C LEU A 106 -2.71 -1.62 -10.53
N THR A 107 -2.82 -2.93 -10.75
CA THR A 107 -3.16 -3.49 -12.07
C THR A 107 -4.56 -3.02 -12.50
N ASP A 108 -5.54 -3.15 -11.61
CA ASP A 108 -6.92 -2.74 -11.89
C ASP A 108 -7.01 -1.22 -12.11
N GLU A 109 -6.26 -0.43 -11.34
CA GLU A 109 -6.18 1.01 -11.48
C GLU A 109 -5.62 1.41 -12.84
N GLU A 110 -4.49 0.83 -13.27
CA GLU A 110 -3.89 1.11 -14.58
C GLU A 110 -4.86 0.79 -15.72
N ASP A 111 -5.53 -0.36 -15.67
CA ASP A 111 -6.50 -0.80 -16.67
C ASP A 111 -7.72 0.13 -16.77
N ILE A 112 -8.10 0.77 -15.66
CA ILE A 112 -9.25 1.68 -15.59
C ILE A 112 -8.85 3.13 -15.93
N VAL A 113 -7.80 3.64 -15.30
CA VAL A 113 -7.42 5.07 -15.31
C VAL A 113 -6.66 5.45 -16.58
N VAL A 114 -5.68 4.65 -17.01
CA VAL A 114 -4.82 5.00 -18.15
C VAL A 114 -5.62 5.23 -19.44
N PRO A 115 -6.60 4.37 -19.82
CA PRO A 115 -7.40 4.62 -21.01
C PRO A 115 -8.19 5.93 -20.96
N VAL A 116 -8.67 6.34 -19.79
CA VAL A 116 -9.40 7.60 -19.61
C VAL A 116 -8.48 8.78 -19.85
N ILE A 117 -7.28 8.75 -19.26
CA ILE A 117 -6.27 9.79 -19.44
C ILE A 117 -5.90 9.93 -20.92
N LEU A 118 -5.57 8.81 -21.58
CA LEU A 118 -5.17 8.81 -22.99
C LEU A 118 -6.27 9.31 -23.94
N LYS A 119 -7.54 8.97 -23.65
CA LYS A 119 -8.68 9.38 -24.48
C LYS A 119 -9.10 10.83 -24.25
N SER A 120 -9.06 11.29 -23.01
CA SER A 120 -9.51 12.64 -22.61
C SER A 120 -8.43 13.70 -22.76
N GLY A 121 -7.14 13.31 -22.71
CA GLY A 121 -6.01 14.23 -22.62
C GLY A 121 -5.87 14.88 -21.25
N PHE A 122 -6.38 14.25 -20.18
CA PHE A 122 -6.26 14.73 -18.80
C PHE A 122 -4.79 14.90 -18.39
N THR A 123 -4.45 16.01 -17.71
CA THR A 123 -3.06 16.34 -17.32
C THR A 123 -2.85 16.56 -15.83
N GLY A 124 -3.89 16.39 -15.00
CA GLY A 124 -3.83 16.68 -13.56
C GLY A 124 -4.10 18.14 -13.24
#